data_AF-F0IPB8-F1
#
_entry.id   AF-F0IPB8-F1
#
_cell.length_a   1.000
_cell.length_b   1.000
_cell.length_c   1.000
_cell.angle_alpha   90.00
_cell.angle_beta   90.00
_cell.angle_gamma   90.00
#
_symmetry.space_group_name_H-M   'P 1'
#
loop_
_entity.id
_entity.type
_entity.pdbx_description
1 polymer ?
#
loop_
_entity_poly.entity_id
_entity_poly.type
_entity_poly.pdbx_seq_one_letter_code
_entity_poly.pdbx_strand_id
1 'polypeptide(L)' 'MAVFAAIASLLLGQISQSRKEQQILLQQEEVLRVARMALQTGQEELHINGIAVRQLKTDKQLLVYHEGEVVIRVQKP' A
#
# COMPACT_ATOMS: atom_id res chain seq x y z
N MET A 1 -2.62 -9.90 -41.88
CA MET A 1 -1.88 -8.88 -41.08
C MET A 1 -2.77 -8.17 -40.05
N ALA A 2 -3.96 -7.67 -40.40
CA ALA A 2 -4.85 -6.97 -39.45
C ALA A 2 -5.23 -7.79 -38.20
N VAL A 3 -5.44 -9.09 -38.33
CA VAL A 3 -5.76 -9.98 -37.20
C VAL A 3 -4.62 -10.03 -36.18
N PHE A 4 -3.36 -10.12 -36.63
CA PHE A 4 -2.21 -10.09 -35.72
C PHE A 4 -2.07 -8.75 -34.99
N ALA A 5 -2.30 -7.64 -35.70
CA ALA A 5 -2.29 -6.31 -35.09
C ALA A 5 -3.41 -6.15 -34.04
N ALA A 6 -4.60 -6.69 -34.32
CA ALA A 6 -5.71 -6.69 -33.37
C ALA A 6 -5.39 -7.53 -32.11
N ILE A 7 -4.85 -8.73 -32.27
CA ILE A 7 -4.45 -9.59 -31.14
C ILE A 7 -3.34 -8.92 -30.33
N ALA A 8 -2.31 -8.37 -30.99
CA ALA A 8 -1.21 -7.67 -30.32
C ALA A 8 -1.72 -6.45 -29.53
N SER A 9 -2.68 -5.69 -30.09
CA SER A 9 -3.28 -4.54 -29.41
C SER A 9 -4.08 -4.95 -28.17
N LEU A 10 -4.86 -6.04 -28.26
CA LEU A 10 -5.60 -6.58 -27.12
C LEU A 10 -4.67 -7.05 -26.00
N LEU A 11 -3.62 -7.82 -26.35
CA LEU A 11 -2.63 -8.29 -25.39
C LEU A 11 -1.90 -7.11 -24.72
N LEU A 12 -1.49 -6.11 -25.50
CA LEU A 12 -0.82 -4.94 -24.96
C LEU A 12 -1.71 -4.15 -24.00
N GLY A 13 -2.99 -4.00 -24.33
CA GLY A 13 -4.00 -3.40 -23.45
C GLY A 13 -4.12 -4.14 -22.12
N GLN A 14 -4.22 -5.46 -22.17
CA GLN A 14 -4.30 -6.31 -20.96
C GLN A 14 -3.04 -6.23 -20.11
N ILE A 15 -1.85 -6.27 -20.73
CA ILE A 15 -0.57 -6.15 -20.02
C ILE A 15 -0.45 -4.78 -19.36
N SER A 16 -0.85 -3.71 -20.05
CA SER A 16 -0.82 -2.35 -19.48
C SER A 16 -1.73 -2.26 -18.26
N GLN A 17 -2.94 -2.80 -18.36
CA GLN A 17 -3.90 -2.82 -17.25
C GLN A 17 -3.39 -3.65 -16.06
N SER A 18 -2.92 -4.87 -16.34
CA SER A 18 -2.36 -5.78 -15.33
C SER A 18 -1.19 -5.14 -14.58
N ARG A 19 -0.27 -4.45 -15.28
CA ARG A 19 0.85 -3.74 -14.63
C ARG A 19 0.38 -2.62 -13.71
N LYS A 20 -0.64 -1.85 -14.11
CA LYS A 20 -1.20 -0.79 -13.25
C LYS A 20 -1.79 -1.37 -11.97
N GLU A 21 -2.56 -2.45 -12.09
CA GLU A 21 -3.14 -3.13 -10.92
C GLU A 21 -2.05 -3.70 -10.00
N GLN A 22 -1.01 -4.32 -10.57
CA GLN A 22 0.14 -4.81 -9.81
C GLN A 22 0.86 -3.67 -9.07
N GLN A 23 1.06 -2.52 -9.71
CA GLN A 23 1.68 -1.36 -9.06
C GLN A 23 0.88 -0.85 -7.88
N ILE A 24 -0.45 -0.78 -8.01
CA ILE A 24 -1.35 -0.39 -6.92
C ILE A 24 -1.24 -1.37 -5.75
N LEU A 25 -1.25 -2.68 -6.03
CA LEU A 25 -1.10 -3.71 -4.99
C LEU A 25 0.24 -3.62 -4.27
N LEU A 26 1.34 -3.43 -5.01
CA LEU A 26 2.67 -3.27 -4.42
C LEU A 26 2.76 -2.02 -3.54
N GLN A 27 2.14 -0.92 -3.96
CA GLN A 27 2.10 0.31 -3.17
C GLN A 27 1.33 0.08 -1.86
N GLN A 28 0.18 -0.59 -1.91
CA GLN A 28 -0.60 -0.93 -0.71
C GLN A 28 0.18 -1.86 0.24
N GLU A 29 0.87 -2.85 -0.30
CA GLU A 29 1.73 -3.75 0.48
C GLU A 29 2.86 -2.98 1.15
N GLU A 30 3.47 -2.03 0.44
CA GLU A 30 4.56 -1.22 0.98
C GLU A 30 4.08 -0.30 2.11
N VAL A 31 2.90 0.32 1.97
CA VAL A 31 2.26 1.10 3.04
C VAL A 31 2.05 0.24 4.28
N LEU A 32 1.51 -0.98 4.11
CA LEU A 32 1.30 -1.88 5.22
C LEU A 32 2.62 -2.33 5.87
N ARG A 33 3.65 -2.56 5.07
CA ARG A 33 4.99 -2.91 5.57
C ARG A 33 5.58 -1.79 6.42
N VAL A 34 5.52 -0.55 5.94
CA VAL A 34 6.01 0.62 6.71
C VAL A 34 5.18 0.83 7.97
N ALA A 35 3.85 0.69 7.89
CA ALA A 35 2.98 0.74 9.05
C ALA A 35 3.35 -0.31 10.12
N ARG A 36 3.62 -1.55 9.72
CA ARG A 36 4.10 -2.62 10.63
C ARG A 36 5.46 -2.29 11.23
N MET A 37 6.38 -1.74 10.45
CA MET A 37 7.68 -1.31 10.99
C MET A 37 7.52 -0.19 12.03
N ALA A 38 6.61 0.77 11.81
CA ALA A 38 6.30 1.80 12.81
C ALA A 38 5.75 1.19 14.12
N LEU A 39 4.91 0.15 14.02
CA LEU A 39 4.45 -0.61 15.19
C LEU A 39 5.60 -1.28 15.94
N GLN A 40 6.44 -2.00 15.21
CA GLN A 40 7.53 -2.81 15.78
C GLN A 40 8.61 -1.95 16.41
N THR A 41 8.96 -0.83 15.78
CA THR A 41 9.94 0.13 16.30
C THR A 41 9.37 1.06 17.36
N GLY A 42 8.04 1.13 17.48
CA GLY A 42 7.33 1.99 18.41
C GLY A 42 7.38 3.48 18.05
N GLN A 43 7.89 3.83 16.86
CA GLN A 43 8.00 5.20 16.39
C GLN A 43 6.63 5.81 16.13
N GLU A 44 6.45 7.05 16.59
CA GLU A 44 5.20 7.80 16.39
C GLU A 44 5.02 8.22 14.93
N GLU A 45 6.10 8.49 14.21
CA GLU A 45 6.10 8.82 12.79
C GLU A 45 7.26 8.10 12.11
N LEU A 46 6.99 7.44 10.99
CA LEU A 46 8.00 6.70 10.23
C LEU A 46 7.85 7.00 8.74
N HIS A 47 8.92 7.49 8.13
CA HIS A 47 8.98 7.84 6.72
C HIS A 47 10.00 6.95 6.01
N ILE A 48 9.55 6.07 5.11
CA ILE A 48 10.42 5.16 4.34
C ILE A 48 9.94 5.15 2.89
N ASN A 49 10.87 5.28 1.94
CA ASN A 49 10.59 5.20 0.49
C ASN A 49 9.46 6.15 0.03
N GLY A 50 9.37 7.34 0.64
CA GLY A 50 8.32 8.32 0.33
C GLY A 50 6.96 8.04 0.98
N ILE A 51 6.81 6.93 1.72
CA ILE A 51 5.61 6.60 2.48
C ILE A 51 5.77 7.13 3.89
N ALA A 52 4.86 8.02 4.28
CA ALA A 52 4.73 8.53 5.63
C ALA A 52 3.60 7.82 6.37
N VAL A 53 3.90 7.28 7.55
CA VAL A 53 2.87 6.72 8.46
C VAL A 53 3.00 7.34 9.84
N ARG A 54 1.84 7.53 10.50
CA ARG A 54 1.77 8.06 11.86
C ARG A 54 1.03 7.12 12.78
N GLN A 55 1.61 6.85 13.93
CA GLN A 55 1.05 6.04 14.98
C GLN A 55 0.35 6.91 16.03
N LEU A 56 -0.85 6.50 16.43
CA LEU A 56 -1.59 7.11 17.53
C LEU A 56 -1.87 6.04 18.57
N LYS A 57 -1.29 6.23 19.76
CA LYS A 57 -1.53 5.36 20.92
C LYS A 57 -2.62 5.98 21.79
N THR A 58 -3.60 5.16 22.16
CA THR A 58 -4.58 5.46 23.19
C THR A 58 -4.54 4.36 24.26
N ASP A 59 -5.25 4.55 25.36
CA ASP A 59 -5.29 3.56 26.44
C ASP A 59 -5.93 2.23 26.00
N LYS A 60 -6.82 2.27 24.99
CA LYS A 60 -7.59 1.11 24.53
C LYS A 60 -7.12 0.52 23.20
N GLN A 61 -6.44 1.32 22.37
CA GLN A 61 -6.07 0.92 21.02
C GLN A 61 -4.84 1.66 20.51
N LEU A 62 -4.22 1.07 19.50
CA LEU A 62 -3.14 1.66 18.73
C LEU A 62 -3.56 1.68 17.25
N LEU A 63 -3.49 2.87 16.65
CA LEU A 63 -3.85 3.11 15.26
C LEU A 63 -2.62 3.55 14.48
N VAL A 64 -2.51 3.10 13.23
CA VAL A 64 -1.52 3.62 12.28
C VAL A 64 -2.23 4.20 11.08
N TYR A 65 -1.87 5.44 10.75
CA TYR A 65 -2.45 6.24 9.69
C TYR A 65 -1.49 6.41 8.53
N HIS A 66 -2.03 6.43 7.32
CA HIS A 66 -1.35 6.87 6.10
C HIS A 66 -2.33 7.76 5.33
N GLU A 67 -1.92 8.97 4.95
CA GLU A 67 -2.74 9.93 4.20
C GLU A 67 -4.14 10.20 4.80
N GLY A 68 -4.26 10.12 6.13
CA GLY A 68 -5.52 10.31 6.86
C GLY A 68 -6.38 9.05 7.01
N GLU A 69 -6.03 7.94 6.36
CA GLU A 69 -6.72 6.66 6.48
C GLU A 69 -6.04 5.74 7.49
N VAL A 70 -6.83 4.95 8.23
CA VAL A 70 -6.30 3.93 9.16
C VAL A 70 -5.89 2.69 8.39
N VAL A 71 -4.60 2.38 8.38
CA VAL A 71 -4.04 1.20 7.70
C VAL A 71 -3.84 0.01 8.65
N ILE A 72 -3.63 0.27 9.94
CA ILE A 72 -3.58 -0.79 10.97
C ILE A 72 -4.33 -0.33 12.22
N ARG A 73 -5.10 -1.25 12.81
CA ARG A 73 -5.76 -1.10 14.12
C ARG A 73 -5.42 -2.28 15.01
N VAL A 74 -4.90 -2.00 16.20
CA VAL A 74 -4.62 -2.99 17.25
C VAL A 74 -5.38 -2.61 18.51
N GLN A 75 -6.17 -3.53 19.06
CA GLN A 75 -6.83 -3.35 20.36
C GLN A 75 -5.88 -3.81 21.46
N LYS A 76 -5.76 -3.03 22.54
CA LYS A 76 -5.02 -3.47 23.72
C LYS A 76 -5.91 -4.41 24.53
N PRO A 77 -5.38 -5.54 25.03
CA PRO A 77 -6.12 -6.46 25.90
C PRO A 77 -6.50 -5.81 27.25
#